data_AF-S3DD72-F1
#
_entry.id   AF-S3DD72-F1
#
_cell.length_a   1.000
_cell.length_b   1.000
_cell.length_c   1.000
_cell.angle_alpha   90.00
_cell.angle_beta   90.00
_cell.angle_gamma   90.00
#
_symmetry.space_group_name_H-M   'P 1'
#
loop_
_entity.id
_entity.type
_entity.pdbx_description
1 polymer ?
#
loop_
_entity_poly.entity_id
_entity_poly.type
_entity_poly.pdbx_seq_one_letter_code
_entity_poly.pdbx_strand_id
1 'polypeptide(L)'
;MANHRADEKRFLDERGSGGPLAPNGLNPATIMEKPVRERIIDSYFWKDQCFAVNEADIVDRVVTHVKFIGGTYGDAQRPSPFLCLAFKLLQLGPGDDILREYLEYGGEKFKYLRALACFYIRLTRQAKDVYLFLEPYLEDRRKLKQKKRMGTALTYMDQFVDDLLEKDRICATTLWKMPKREVLEDLEVLEARVSPLGDIEDLLESDPELVNENGESRGKSPGSEFEEVTSE
;
A
#
# COMPACT_ATOMS: atom_id res chain seq x y z
N MET A 1 25.98 3.72 -21.47
CA MET A 1 24.88 4.72 -21.41
C MET A 1 23.78 4.48 -22.44
N ALA A 2 24.09 4.13 -23.70
CA ALA A 2 23.07 3.88 -24.72
C ALA A 2 22.15 2.68 -24.40
N ASN A 3 22.71 1.60 -23.85
CA ASN A 3 22.00 0.35 -23.60
C ASN A 3 20.83 0.52 -22.60
N HIS A 4 21.03 1.22 -21.49
CA HIS A 4 19.96 1.40 -20.49
C HIS A 4 18.73 2.14 -21.04
N ARG A 5 18.95 3.21 -21.83
CA ARG A 5 17.83 3.92 -22.49
C ARG A 5 17.17 3.06 -23.55
N ALA A 6 17.94 2.20 -24.23
CA ALA A 6 17.40 1.25 -25.20
C ALA A 6 16.55 0.16 -24.50
N ASP A 7 17.00 -0.36 -23.35
CA ASP A 7 16.28 -1.36 -22.56
C ASP A 7 14.98 -0.78 -21.96
N GLU A 8 15.03 0.45 -21.45
CA GLU A 8 13.82 1.18 -21.01
C GLU A 8 12.83 1.39 -22.16
N LYS A 9 13.32 1.84 -23.31
CA LYS A 9 12.47 2.04 -24.48
C LYS A 9 11.89 0.71 -24.97
N ARG A 10 12.68 -0.36 -24.97
CA ARG A 10 12.24 -1.71 -25.33
C ARG A 10 11.11 -2.20 -24.44
N PHE A 11 11.24 -2.04 -23.12
CA PHE A 11 10.18 -2.39 -22.16
C PHE A 11 8.85 -1.67 -22.45
N LEU A 12 8.92 -0.40 -22.87
CA LEU A 12 7.75 0.43 -23.15
C LEU A 12 7.12 0.21 -24.53
N ASP A 13 7.96 -0.08 -25.53
CA ASP A 13 7.57 -0.23 -26.93
C ASP A 13 7.11 -1.67 -27.24
N GLU A 14 7.78 -2.70 -26.70
CA GLU A 14 7.51 -4.09 -27.08
C GLU A 14 6.28 -4.71 -26.40
N ARG A 15 5.73 -4.09 -25.35
CA ARG A 15 4.43 -4.43 -24.69
C ARG A 15 3.99 -5.89 -24.76
N GLY A 16 4.89 -6.84 -24.50
CA GLY A 16 4.58 -8.27 -24.38
C GLY A 16 4.86 -9.12 -25.63
N SER A 17 5.40 -8.54 -26.70
CA SER A 17 5.85 -9.32 -27.88
C SER A 17 7.15 -10.11 -27.64
N GLY A 18 7.88 -9.84 -26.54
CA GLY A 18 9.11 -10.59 -26.20
C GLY A 18 9.60 -10.48 -24.75
N GLY A 19 8.78 -9.98 -23.82
CA GLY A 19 9.14 -9.85 -22.39
C GLY A 19 8.50 -10.92 -21.50
N PRO A 20 9.13 -11.31 -20.37
CA PRO A 20 8.55 -12.27 -19.44
C PRO A 20 7.25 -11.72 -18.81
N LEU A 21 6.27 -12.60 -18.63
CA LEU A 21 5.04 -12.29 -17.91
C LEU A 21 5.28 -12.29 -16.40
N ALA A 22 4.50 -11.50 -15.66
CA ALA A 22 4.44 -11.60 -14.21
C ALA A 22 3.84 -12.96 -13.79
N PRO A 23 4.08 -13.43 -12.55
CA PRO A 23 3.54 -14.71 -12.06
C PRO A 23 2.02 -14.88 -12.15
N ASN A 24 1.26 -13.78 -12.16
CA ASN A 24 -0.18 -13.76 -12.42
C ASN A 24 -0.59 -13.80 -13.91
N GLY A 25 0.37 -13.95 -14.82
CA GLY A 25 0.16 -13.97 -16.27
C GLY A 25 -0.03 -12.60 -16.93
N LEU A 26 0.02 -11.50 -16.15
CA LEU A 26 -0.08 -10.15 -16.71
C LEU A 26 1.26 -9.68 -17.24
N ASN A 27 1.23 -8.88 -18.31
CA ASN A 27 2.43 -8.23 -18.80
C ASN A 27 2.82 -7.04 -17.88
N PRO A 28 4.02 -7.04 -17.26
CA PRO A 28 4.45 -5.98 -16.35
C PRO A 28 4.40 -4.58 -16.95
N ALA A 29 4.68 -4.43 -18.26
CA ALA A 29 4.65 -3.15 -18.97
C ALA A 29 3.24 -2.54 -19.08
N THR A 30 2.19 -3.36 -18.89
CA THR A 30 0.79 -2.95 -19.05
C THR A 30 -0.02 -3.00 -17.76
N ILE A 31 0.57 -3.43 -16.64
CA ILE A 31 -0.12 -3.49 -15.33
C ILE A 31 -0.60 -2.10 -14.90
N MET A 32 0.24 -1.08 -15.02
CA MET A 32 -0.14 0.31 -14.72
C MET A 32 -0.75 0.98 -15.95
N GLU A 33 -1.73 1.86 -15.77
CA GLU A 33 -2.44 2.49 -16.88
C GLU A 33 -1.51 3.37 -17.73
N LYS A 34 -1.73 3.40 -19.05
CA LYS A 34 -0.89 4.16 -20.00
C LYS A 34 -0.67 5.63 -19.59
N PRO A 35 -1.70 6.41 -19.19
CA PRO A 35 -1.50 7.81 -18.78
C PRO A 35 -0.59 7.93 -17.55
N VAL A 36 -0.65 6.96 -16.63
CA VAL A 36 0.19 6.95 -15.43
C VAL A 36 1.64 6.68 -15.81
N ARG A 37 1.89 5.70 -16.69
CA ARG A 37 3.24 5.39 -17.18
C ARG A 37 3.90 6.58 -17.87
N GLU A 38 3.19 7.25 -18.78
CA GLU A 38 3.69 8.45 -19.47
C GLU A 38 4.10 9.53 -18.46
N ARG A 39 3.27 9.79 -17.45
CA ARG A 39 3.59 10.74 -16.37
C ARG A 39 4.81 10.34 -15.56
N ILE A 40 4.98 9.04 -15.27
CA ILE A 40 6.15 8.49 -14.57
C ILE A 40 7.41 8.75 -15.39
N ILE A 41 7.44 8.30 -16.64
CA ILE A 41 8.63 8.39 -17.51
C ILE A 41 9.02 9.85 -17.77
N ASP A 42 8.04 10.74 -17.89
CA ASP A 42 8.30 12.15 -18.10
C ASP A 42 8.74 12.91 -16.85
N SER A 43 8.51 12.34 -15.67
CA SER A 43 8.84 12.98 -14.40
C SER A 43 10.35 13.16 -14.21
N TYR A 44 10.72 14.24 -13.53
CA TYR A 44 12.12 14.49 -13.15
C TYR A 44 12.69 13.35 -12.30
N PHE A 45 11.90 12.86 -11.33
CA PHE A 45 12.32 11.79 -10.45
C PHE A 45 12.69 10.52 -11.23
N TRP A 46 11.89 10.12 -12.22
CA TRP A 46 12.22 8.96 -13.04
C TRP A 46 13.53 9.15 -13.81
N LYS A 47 13.67 10.28 -14.50
CA LYS A 47 14.84 10.59 -15.36
C LYS A 47 16.15 10.68 -14.58
N ASP A 48 16.08 11.12 -13.32
CA ASP A 48 17.26 11.39 -12.48
C ASP A 48 17.54 10.24 -11.50
N GLN A 49 16.52 9.74 -10.81
CA GLN A 49 16.67 8.81 -9.68
C GLN A 49 16.32 7.36 -10.02
N CYS A 50 15.58 7.10 -11.10
CA CYS A 50 15.28 5.74 -11.57
C CYS A 50 16.14 5.33 -12.77
N PHE A 51 17.14 6.13 -13.16
CA PHE A 51 18.04 5.76 -14.25
C PHE A 51 19.12 4.79 -13.77
N ALA A 52 19.32 3.69 -14.50
CA ALA A 52 20.36 2.69 -14.26
C ALA A 52 20.37 2.11 -12.84
N VAL A 53 19.18 1.94 -12.26
CA VAL A 53 19.02 1.36 -10.92
C VAL A 53 18.83 -0.15 -10.99
N ASN A 54 19.49 -0.88 -10.09
CA ASN A 54 19.27 -2.29 -9.81
C ASN A 54 18.37 -2.48 -8.57
N GLU A 55 18.17 -3.73 -8.15
CA GLU A 55 17.38 -4.07 -6.97
C GLU A 55 17.95 -3.45 -5.68
N ALA A 56 19.25 -3.55 -5.43
CA ALA A 56 19.86 -2.95 -4.24
C ALA A 56 19.66 -1.42 -4.21
N ASP A 57 19.80 -0.75 -5.34
CA ASP A 57 19.58 0.70 -5.46
C ASP A 57 18.15 1.09 -5.09
N ILE A 58 17.15 0.23 -5.31
CA ILE A 58 15.75 0.52 -4.92
C ILE A 58 15.67 0.79 -3.42
N VAL A 59 16.38 0.03 -2.60
CA VAL A 59 16.40 0.22 -1.14
C VAL A 59 16.86 1.63 -0.80
N ASP A 60 17.98 2.07 -1.37
CA ASP A 60 18.51 3.42 -1.17
C ASP A 60 17.53 4.49 -1.66
N ARG A 61 16.96 4.32 -2.87
CA ARG A 61 16.00 5.28 -3.42
C ARG A 61 14.74 5.39 -2.55
N VAL A 62 14.26 4.28 -2.00
CA VAL A 62 13.13 4.28 -1.08
C VAL A 62 13.46 5.08 0.18
N VAL A 63 14.58 4.79 0.82
CA VAL A 63 14.99 5.44 2.08
C VAL A 63 15.17 6.95 1.87
N THR A 64 15.87 7.34 0.81
CA THR A 64 16.19 8.74 0.55
C THR A 64 14.95 9.52 0.13
N HIS A 65 14.14 9.00 -0.81
CA HIS A 65 13.16 9.82 -1.53
C HIS A 65 11.69 9.53 -1.19
N VAL A 66 11.35 8.35 -0.66
CA VAL A 66 9.96 8.02 -0.35
C VAL A 66 9.60 8.47 1.06
N LYS A 67 8.77 9.52 1.15
CA LYS A 67 8.26 10.06 2.42
C LYS A 67 6.76 9.86 2.64
N PHE A 68 6.08 9.31 1.64
CA PHE A 68 4.65 9.01 1.65
C PHE A 68 4.32 7.94 0.59
N ILE A 69 3.26 7.18 0.83
CA ILE A 69 2.63 6.33 -0.19
C ILE A 69 1.62 7.16 -0.97
N GLY A 70 1.41 6.86 -2.25
CA GLY A 70 0.43 7.56 -3.07
C GLY A 70 0.68 7.40 -4.56
N GLY A 71 -0.34 7.74 -5.36
CA GLY A 71 -0.25 7.71 -6.81
C GLY A 71 0.23 9.04 -7.40
N THR A 72 -0.56 9.57 -8.32
CA THR A 72 -0.40 10.95 -8.83
C THR A 72 -1.08 11.96 -7.92
N TYR A 73 -0.47 13.12 -7.69
CA TYR A 73 -1.02 14.16 -6.82
C TYR A 73 -0.86 15.58 -7.37
N GLY A 74 -1.68 16.50 -6.84
CA GLY A 74 -1.75 17.90 -7.28
C GLY A 74 -2.39 18.06 -8.65
N ASP A 75 -2.62 19.32 -9.05
CA ASP A 75 -3.30 19.65 -10.30
C ASP A 75 -2.49 19.22 -11.54
N ALA A 76 -1.17 19.27 -11.43
CA ALA A 76 -0.26 18.77 -12.45
C ALA A 76 -0.18 17.23 -12.54
N GLN A 77 -0.92 16.50 -11.69
CA GLN A 77 -0.91 15.03 -11.60
C GLN A 77 0.50 14.44 -11.56
N ARG A 78 1.36 14.99 -10.70
CA ARG A 78 2.75 14.54 -10.58
C ARG A 78 2.77 13.14 -9.95
N PRO A 79 3.49 12.17 -10.53
CA PRO A 79 3.64 10.85 -9.92
C PRO A 79 4.50 10.95 -8.65
N SER A 80 4.14 10.18 -7.63
CA SER A 80 4.96 10.10 -6.42
C SER A 80 6.26 9.31 -6.66
N PRO A 81 7.32 9.55 -5.87
CA PRO A 81 8.50 8.69 -5.88
C PRO A 81 8.16 7.22 -5.62
N PHE A 82 7.21 6.95 -4.71
CA PHE A 82 6.70 5.60 -4.44
C PHE A 82 6.17 4.91 -5.70
N LEU A 83 5.33 5.62 -6.47
CA LEU A 83 4.74 5.11 -7.70
C LEU A 83 5.80 4.89 -8.80
N CYS A 84 6.78 5.80 -8.90
CA CYS A 84 7.88 5.66 -9.85
C CYS A 84 8.74 4.43 -9.54
N LEU A 85 9.06 4.18 -8.27
CA LEU A 85 9.83 3.00 -7.87
C LEU A 85 9.02 1.71 -8.04
N ALA A 86 7.69 1.74 -7.81
CA ALA A 86 6.84 0.59 -8.10
C ALA A 86 6.86 0.22 -9.60
N PHE A 87 6.80 1.23 -10.48
CA PHE A 87 6.94 1.01 -11.92
C PHE A 87 8.34 0.51 -12.30
N LYS A 88 9.39 0.98 -11.61
CA LYS A 88 10.74 0.46 -11.81
C LYS A 88 10.87 -1.01 -11.40
N LEU A 89 10.24 -1.43 -10.30
CA LEU A 89 10.19 -2.85 -9.92
C LEU A 89 9.44 -3.70 -10.96
N LEU A 90 8.41 -3.17 -11.61
CA LEU A 90 7.75 -3.85 -12.75
C LEU A 90 8.70 -4.03 -13.94
N GLN A 91 9.63 -3.09 -14.15
CA GLN A 91 10.64 -3.20 -15.18
C GLN A 91 11.76 -4.20 -14.79
N LEU A 92 12.20 -4.20 -13.53
CA LEU A 92 13.27 -5.08 -13.04
C LEU A 92 12.80 -6.53 -12.91
N GLY A 93 11.56 -6.75 -12.45
CA GLY A 93 11.00 -8.08 -12.28
C GLY A 93 11.71 -8.91 -11.19
N PRO A 94 11.92 -8.39 -9.96
CA PRO A 94 12.64 -9.13 -8.92
C PRO A 94 11.95 -10.46 -8.56
N GLY A 95 12.80 -11.44 -8.25
CA GLY A 95 12.41 -12.74 -7.71
C GLY A 95 11.87 -12.66 -6.28
N ASP A 96 11.31 -13.78 -5.82
CA ASP A 96 10.66 -13.84 -4.51
C ASP A 96 11.65 -13.81 -3.33
N ASP A 97 12.92 -14.17 -3.56
CA ASP A 97 14.02 -14.02 -2.62
C ASP A 97 14.27 -12.55 -2.26
N ILE A 98 14.39 -11.69 -3.27
CA ILE A 98 14.57 -10.24 -3.10
C ILE A 98 13.33 -9.63 -2.45
N LEU A 99 12.13 -10.07 -2.83
CA LEU A 99 10.91 -9.54 -2.24
C LEU A 99 10.73 -9.92 -0.77
N ARG A 100 11.10 -11.15 -0.38
CA ARG A 100 11.15 -11.53 1.05
C ARG A 100 12.11 -10.65 1.80
N GLU A 101 13.29 -10.38 1.25
CA GLU A 101 14.25 -9.46 1.89
C GLU A 101 13.69 -8.04 2.04
N TYR A 102 12.97 -7.52 1.04
CA TYR A 102 12.31 -6.21 1.15
C TYR A 102 11.17 -6.17 2.17
N LEU A 103 10.42 -7.25 2.31
CA LEU A 103 9.29 -7.35 3.22
C LEU A 103 9.73 -7.54 4.68
N GLU A 104 10.66 -8.47 4.89
CA GLU A 104 11.16 -8.89 6.21
C GLU A 104 12.24 -7.91 6.68
N TYR A 105 13.51 -8.21 6.43
CA TYR A 105 14.66 -7.45 6.95
C TYR A 105 14.63 -5.96 6.53
N GLY A 106 14.41 -5.68 5.26
CA GLY A 106 14.32 -4.32 4.74
C GLY A 106 13.08 -3.59 5.27
N GLY A 107 11.96 -4.31 5.36
CA GLY A 107 10.68 -3.76 5.76
C GLY A 107 10.57 -3.45 7.25
N GLU A 108 11.26 -4.21 8.10
CA GLU A 108 11.39 -3.94 9.54
C GLU A 108 12.08 -2.60 9.79
N LYS A 109 13.16 -2.32 9.04
CA LYS A 109 13.91 -1.07 9.14
C LYS A 109 13.21 0.09 8.45
N PHE A 110 12.63 -0.16 7.28
CA PHE A 110 12.11 0.87 6.38
C PHE A 110 10.66 0.55 5.99
N LYS A 111 9.71 1.13 6.74
CA LYS A 111 8.27 0.94 6.50
C LYS A 111 7.81 1.25 5.06
N TYR A 112 8.42 2.20 4.36
CA TYR A 112 8.05 2.50 2.98
C TYR A 112 8.58 1.44 1.98
N LEU A 113 9.65 0.71 2.33
CA LEU A 113 10.13 -0.41 1.54
C LEU A 113 9.17 -1.59 1.65
N ARG A 114 8.69 -1.88 2.87
CA ARG A 114 7.62 -2.88 3.09
C ARG A 114 6.37 -2.52 2.28
N ALA A 115 5.90 -1.28 2.36
CA ALA A 115 4.73 -0.83 1.59
C ALA A 115 4.94 -0.98 0.09
N LEU A 116 6.15 -0.72 -0.41
CA LEU A 116 6.49 -0.85 -1.82
C LEU A 116 6.46 -2.32 -2.26
N ALA A 117 7.02 -3.21 -1.45
CA ALA A 117 7.02 -4.64 -1.70
C ALA A 117 5.60 -5.23 -1.65
N CYS A 118 4.79 -4.90 -0.64
CA CYS A 118 3.37 -5.33 -0.58
C CYS A 118 2.60 -4.88 -1.82
N PHE A 119 2.79 -3.62 -2.24
CA PHE A 119 2.14 -3.08 -3.44
C PHE A 119 2.60 -3.82 -4.70
N TYR A 120 3.89 -4.06 -4.85
CA TYR A 120 4.45 -4.79 -5.99
C TYR A 120 3.94 -6.25 -6.06
N ILE A 121 3.90 -6.95 -4.92
CA ILE A 121 3.38 -8.31 -4.82
C ILE A 121 1.92 -8.35 -5.27
N ARG A 122 1.09 -7.45 -4.72
CA ARG A 122 -0.34 -7.35 -5.09
C ARG A 122 -0.57 -7.17 -6.60
N LEU A 123 0.33 -6.47 -7.28
CA LEU A 123 0.23 -6.23 -8.72
C LEU A 123 0.59 -7.44 -9.58
N THR A 124 1.46 -8.33 -9.09
CA THR A 124 2.20 -9.27 -9.94
C THR A 124 2.02 -10.74 -9.57
N ARG A 125 1.66 -11.06 -8.33
CA ARG A 125 1.55 -12.44 -7.82
C ARG A 125 0.14 -12.98 -7.97
N GLN A 126 0.00 -14.30 -7.93
CA GLN A 126 -1.32 -14.96 -7.95
C GLN A 126 -2.07 -14.73 -6.64
N ALA A 127 -3.39 -14.86 -6.65
CA ALA A 127 -4.22 -14.52 -5.50
C ALA A 127 -3.80 -15.26 -4.21
N LYS A 128 -3.52 -16.56 -4.31
CA LYS A 128 -3.03 -17.38 -3.20
C LYS A 128 -1.78 -16.77 -2.57
N ASP A 129 -0.76 -16.50 -3.38
CA ASP A 129 0.52 -15.97 -2.90
C ASP A 129 0.35 -14.55 -2.34
N VAL A 130 -0.51 -13.73 -2.95
CA VAL A 130 -0.81 -12.39 -2.45
C VAL A 130 -1.33 -12.47 -1.01
N TYR A 131 -2.31 -13.34 -0.72
CA TYR A 131 -2.79 -13.51 0.66
C TYR A 131 -1.68 -13.98 1.59
N LEU A 132 -0.94 -15.03 1.22
CA LEU A 132 0.14 -15.58 2.05
C LEU A 132 1.26 -14.57 2.36
N PHE A 133 1.62 -13.72 1.39
CA PHE A 133 2.66 -12.72 1.59
C PHE A 133 2.16 -11.49 2.37
N LEU A 134 0.91 -11.06 2.19
CA LEU A 134 0.43 -9.79 2.73
C LEU A 134 -0.18 -9.92 4.13
N GLU A 135 -0.91 -11.00 4.41
CA GLU A 135 -1.67 -11.17 5.66
C GLU A 135 -0.84 -11.07 6.95
N PRO A 136 0.42 -11.55 7.00
CA PRO A 136 1.27 -11.35 8.18
C PRO A 136 1.48 -9.86 8.52
N TYR A 137 1.38 -8.97 7.55
CA TYR A 137 1.61 -7.53 7.75
C TYR A 137 0.33 -6.77 8.14
N LEU A 138 -0.80 -7.45 8.32
CA LEU A 138 -1.98 -6.87 8.98
C LEU A 138 -1.75 -6.62 10.48
N GLU A 139 -0.68 -7.15 11.05
CA GLU A 139 -0.23 -6.84 12.41
C GLU A 139 0.62 -5.54 12.47
N ASP A 140 1.11 -5.06 11.33
CA ASP A 140 2.02 -3.91 11.30
C ASP A 140 1.27 -2.58 11.50
N ARG A 141 1.30 -2.06 12.73
CA ARG A 141 0.62 -0.82 13.11
C ARG A 141 1.46 0.45 12.89
N ARG A 142 2.53 0.40 12.08
CA ARG A 142 3.39 1.57 11.86
C ARG A 142 2.68 2.62 11.00
N LYS A 143 2.75 3.87 11.44
CA LYS A 143 2.17 5.04 10.75
C LYS A 143 2.79 5.27 9.37
N LEU A 144 1.96 5.41 8.34
CA LEU A 144 2.32 5.82 7.00
C LEU A 144 1.68 7.16 6.64
N LYS A 145 2.39 7.97 5.87
CA LYS A 145 1.81 9.17 5.27
C LYS A 145 1.23 8.80 3.91
N GLN A 146 -0.04 9.07 3.66
CA GLN A 146 -0.68 8.86 2.36
C GLN A 146 -0.91 10.20 1.66
N LYS A 147 -0.41 10.33 0.44
CA LYS A 147 -0.68 11.47 -0.43
C LYS A 147 -1.86 11.14 -1.33
N LYS A 148 -3.00 11.76 -1.03
CA LYS A 148 -4.20 11.73 -1.88
C LYS A 148 -4.03 12.73 -3.03
N ARG A 149 -4.98 12.76 -3.97
CA ARG A 149 -4.97 13.73 -5.09
C ARG A 149 -4.82 15.17 -4.57
N MET A 150 -5.55 15.49 -3.51
CA MET A 150 -5.44 16.74 -2.75
C MET A 150 -5.14 16.42 -1.28
N GLY A 151 -4.15 17.10 -0.71
CA GLY A 151 -3.78 16.94 0.71
C GLY A 151 -2.99 15.66 1.03
N THR A 152 -2.77 15.46 2.33
CA THR A 152 -2.10 14.27 2.90
C THR A 152 -2.91 13.76 4.06
N ALA A 153 -3.05 12.45 4.17
CA ALA A 153 -3.71 11.77 5.28
C ALA A 153 -2.70 10.90 6.04
N LEU A 154 -2.97 10.69 7.34
CA LEU A 154 -2.32 9.65 8.12
C LEU A 154 -3.04 8.33 7.84
N THR A 155 -2.28 7.27 7.61
CA THR A 155 -2.77 5.90 7.55
C THR A 155 -1.74 5.00 8.25
N TYR A 156 -1.94 3.69 8.20
CA TYR A 156 -1.13 2.69 8.88
C TYR A 156 -0.79 1.57 7.89
N MET A 157 0.21 0.73 8.22
CA MET A 157 0.65 -0.32 7.30
C MET A 157 -0.42 -1.41 7.16
N ASP A 158 -0.95 -1.92 8.26
CA ASP A 158 -2.13 -2.80 8.33
C ASP A 158 -3.28 -2.30 7.45
N GLN A 159 -3.68 -1.04 7.58
CA GLN A 159 -4.74 -0.44 6.75
C GLN A 159 -4.36 -0.38 5.27
N PHE A 160 -3.09 -0.14 4.96
CA PHE A 160 -2.62 -0.13 3.57
C PHE A 160 -2.60 -1.54 2.97
N VAL A 161 -2.26 -2.55 3.76
CA VAL A 161 -2.28 -3.96 3.35
C VAL A 161 -3.72 -4.44 3.16
N ASP A 162 -4.62 -4.11 4.08
CA ASP A 162 -6.04 -4.39 3.98
C ASP A 162 -6.66 -3.76 2.74
N ASP A 163 -6.37 -2.47 2.51
CA ASP A 163 -6.73 -1.76 1.29
C ASP A 163 -6.27 -2.54 0.04
N LEU A 164 -5.05 -3.08 0.01
CA LEU A 164 -4.54 -3.86 -1.13
C LEU A 164 -5.31 -5.17 -1.38
N LEU A 165 -5.84 -5.79 -0.34
CA LEU A 165 -6.60 -7.04 -0.45
C LEU A 165 -8.04 -6.79 -0.89
N GLU A 166 -8.66 -5.70 -0.43
CA GLU A 166 -10.10 -5.45 -0.63
C GLU A 166 -10.43 -4.48 -1.77
N LYS A 167 -9.61 -3.44 -1.99
CA LYS A 167 -9.96 -2.36 -2.92
C LYS A 167 -9.53 -2.66 -4.34
N ASP A 168 -10.33 -2.19 -5.30
CA ASP A 168 -10.03 -2.33 -6.73
C ASP A 168 -8.93 -1.37 -7.22
N ARG A 169 -8.69 -0.26 -6.52
CA ARG A 169 -7.80 0.80 -7.02
C ARG A 169 -7.03 1.51 -5.91
N ILE A 170 -5.70 1.48 -6.02
CA ILE A 170 -4.78 2.05 -5.03
C ILE A 170 -3.62 2.76 -5.71
N CYS A 171 -3.14 3.85 -5.11
CA CYS A 171 -1.98 4.61 -5.60
C CYS A 171 -2.06 4.94 -7.10
N ALA A 172 -3.24 5.36 -7.56
CA ALA A 172 -3.53 5.66 -8.97
C ALA A 172 -3.34 4.49 -9.94
N THR A 173 -3.35 3.24 -9.45
CA THR A 173 -3.26 2.01 -10.23
C THR A 173 -4.49 1.15 -9.97
N THR A 174 -5.21 0.76 -11.03
CA THR A 174 -6.26 -0.26 -10.93
C THR A 174 -5.63 -1.63 -10.75
N LEU A 175 -6.02 -2.33 -9.68
CA LEU A 175 -5.54 -3.66 -9.37
C LEU A 175 -6.29 -4.70 -10.21
N TRP A 176 -5.64 -5.80 -10.54
CA TRP A 176 -6.32 -6.92 -11.19
C TRP A 176 -7.28 -7.60 -10.21
N LYS A 177 -8.41 -8.07 -10.72
CA LYS A 177 -9.48 -8.69 -9.91
C LYS A 177 -9.04 -10.06 -9.42
N MET A 178 -8.95 -10.21 -8.11
CA MET A 178 -8.66 -11.49 -7.47
C MET A 178 -9.97 -12.17 -7.07
N PRO A 179 -10.04 -13.51 -7.04
CA PRO A 179 -11.09 -14.20 -6.31
C PRO A 179 -11.06 -13.76 -4.84
N LYS A 180 -12.26 -13.63 -4.24
CA LYS A 180 -12.37 -13.35 -2.81
C LYS A 180 -11.73 -14.47 -2.01
N ARG A 181 -11.28 -14.14 -0.80
CA ARG A 181 -10.66 -15.11 0.11
C ARG A 181 -11.58 -16.29 0.41
N GLU A 182 -12.85 -16.05 0.72
CA GLU A 182 -13.88 -17.07 0.97
C GLU A 182 -13.91 -18.15 -0.13
N VAL A 183 -13.83 -17.73 -1.40
CA VAL A 183 -13.83 -18.65 -2.54
C VAL A 183 -12.55 -19.51 -2.57
N LEU A 184 -11.41 -18.97 -2.15
CA LEU A 184 -10.16 -19.73 -2.09
C LEU A 184 -10.12 -20.70 -0.90
N GLU A 185 -10.82 -20.37 0.19
CA GLU A 185 -11.01 -21.25 1.34
C GLU A 185 -11.97 -22.41 0.99
N ASP A 186 -13.09 -22.12 0.33
CA ASP A 186 -14.05 -23.14 -0.16
C ASP A 186 -13.41 -24.13 -1.15
N LEU A 187 -12.41 -23.67 -1.92
CA LEU A 187 -11.65 -24.49 -2.87
C LEU A 187 -10.46 -25.21 -2.22
N GLU A 188 -10.28 -25.10 -0.89
CA GLU A 188 -9.17 -25.67 -0.14
C GLU A 188 -7.77 -25.23 -0.65
N VAL A 189 -7.72 -24.07 -1.31
CA VAL A 189 -6.46 -23.47 -1.81
C VAL A 189 -5.75 -22.70 -0.70
N LEU A 190 -6.54 -22.11 0.20
CA LEU A 190 -6.11 -21.39 1.41
C LEU A 190 -6.85 -21.95 2.62
N GLU A 191 -6.16 -21.97 3.76
CA GLU A 191 -6.78 -22.24 5.05
C GLU A 191 -7.46 -20.97 5.59
N ALA A 192 -8.39 -21.14 6.54
CA ALA A 192 -8.99 -20.02 7.25
C ALA A 192 -7.89 -19.15 7.88
N ARG A 193 -7.98 -17.83 7.69
CA ARG A 193 -6.98 -16.92 8.26
C ARG A 193 -7.07 -16.93 9.79
N VAL A 194 -5.94 -17.20 10.44
CA VAL A 194 -5.81 -17.04 11.89
C VAL A 194 -5.39 -15.59 12.19
N SER A 195 -6.22 -14.87 12.94
CA SER A 195 -5.88 -13.53 13.43
C SER A 195 -4.84 -13.63 14.55
N PRO A 196 -3.85 -12.71 14.61
CA PRO A 196 -2.94 -12.63 15.76
C PRO A 196 -3.66 -12.38 17.10
N LEU A 197 -4.89 -11.86 17.05
CA LEU A 197 -5.71 -11.61 18.24
C LEU A 197 -6.47 -12.86 18.73
N GLY A 198 -6.36 -13.99 18.03
CA GLY A 198 -7.13 -15.21 18.34
C GLY A 198 -8.54 -15.20 17.75
N ASP A 199 -9.39 -16.09 18.26
CA ASP A 199 -10.78 -16.21 17.82
C ASP A 199 -11.63 -15.06 18.38
N ILE A 200 -12.70 -14.70 17.67
CA ILE A 200 -13.56 -13.59 18.08
C ILE A 200 -14.37 -13.94 19.34
N GLU A 201 -14.80 -15.20 19.47
CA GLU A 201 -15.44 -15.70 20.68
C GLU A 201 -14.53 -15.57 21.92
N ASP A 202 -13.25 -15.94 21.80
CA ASP A 202 -12.27 -15.81 22.89
C ASP A 202 -12.07 -14.33 23.31
N LEU A 203 -12.08 -13.42 22.34
CA LEU A 203 -11.96 -11.98 22.59
C LEU A 203 -13.19 -11.43 23.32
N LEU A 204 -14.40 -11.85 22.93
CA LEU A 204 -15.65 -11.42 23.56
C LEU A 204 -15.79 -11.95 24.99
N GLU A 205 -15.29 -13.15 25.27
CA GLU A 205 -15.26 -13.71 26.63
C GLU A 205 -14.25 -12.98 27.54
N SER A 206 -13.19 -12.43 26.96
CA SER A 206 -12.13 -11.70 27.69
C SER A 206 -12.47 -10.24 28.05
N ASP A 207 -13.59 -9.69 27.54
CA ASP A 207 -13.99 -8.29 27.74
C ASP A 207 -15.25 -8.10 28.62
N PRO A 208 -15.22 -8.45 29.93
CA PRO A 208 -16.35 -8.20 30.84
C PRO A 208 -16.38 -6.80 31.51
N GLU A 209 -15.47 -5.87 31.21
CA GLU A 209 -15.31 -4.63 31.99
C GLU A 209 -15.59 -3.31 31.24
N LEU A 210 -16.80 -3.06 30.71
CA LEU A 210 -17.27 -1.68 30.43
C LEU A 210 -18.79 -1.48 30.56
N VAL A 211 -19.45 -2.11 31.53
CA VAL A 211 -20.80 -1.69 31.99
C VAL A 211 -20.75 -1.42 33.50
N ASN A 212 -20.11 -0.33 33.89
CA ASN A 212 -20.31 0.23 35.24
C ASN A 212 -21.36 1.34 35.17
N GLU A 213 -22.59 0.95 35.54
CA GLU A 213 -23.65 1.81 36.02
C GLU A 213 -23.10 2.70 37.15
N ASN A 214 -22.93 3.99 36.88
CA ASN A 214 -22.78 4.99 37.94
C ASN A 214 -23.92 6.01 37.83
N GLY A 215 -25.12 5.55 38.20
CA GLY A 215 -26.12 6.42 38.80
C GLY A 215 -25.96 6.37 40.31
N GLU A 216 -25.45 7.45 40.92
CA GLU A 216 -26.13 8.11 42.06
C GLU A 216 -25.41 9.40 42.52
N SER A 217 -26.17 10.49 42.38
CA SER A 217 -26.18 11.77 43.12
C SER A 217 -25.10 12.12 44.17
N ARG A 218 -24.51 13.32 44.03
CA ARG A 218 -24.51 14.38 45.07
C ARG A 218 -23.81 15.66 44.57
N GLY A 219 -24.46 16.82 44.72
CA GLY A 219 -23.77 18.11 44.75
C GLY A 219 -24.53 19.28 44.12
N LYS A 220 -25.57 19.78 44.80
CA LYS A 220 -26.12 21.14 44.58
C LYS A 220 -24.97 22.16 44.52
N SER A 221 -24.89 22.95 43.45
CA SER A 221 -24.14 24.21 43.47
C SER A 221 -25.12 25.40 43.40
N PRO A 222 -24.87 26.49 44.15
CA PRO A 222 -25.78 27.62 44.28
C PRO A 222 -25.59 28.63 43.14
N GLY A 223 -26.60 29.47 42.94
CA GLY A 223 -26.75 30.33 41.78
C GLY A 223 -25.70 31.43 41.60
N SER A 224 -25.67 31.91 40.36
CA SER A 224 -25.26 33.27 40.01
C SER A 224 -26.20 33.76 38.92
N GLU A 225 -27.15 34.60 39.33
CA GLU A 225 -27.98 35.44 38.46
C GLU A 225 -27.09 36.31 37.57
N PHE A 226 -27.41 36.42 36.28
CA PHE A 226 -27.13 37.63 35.53
C PHE A 226 -28.26 37.84 34.51
N GLU A 227 -29.01 38.90 34.75
CA GLU A 227 -30.10 39.41 33.92
C GLU A 227 -29.61 39.75 32.51
N GLU A 228 -30.33 39.30 31.49
CA GLU A 228 -30.25 39.87 30.16
C GLU A 228 -31.50 40.75 29.96
N VAL A 229 -31.28 42.05 30.09
CA VAL A 229 -32.28 43.11 29.91
C VAL A 229 -32.59 43.24 28.42
N THR A 230 -33.83 42.96 28.03
CA THR A 230 -34.40 43.44 26.77
C THR A 230 -35.12 44.76 27.02
N SER A 231 -34.65 45.84 26.41
CA SER A 231 -35.37 47.11 26.29
C SER A 231 -35.92 47.24 24.87
N GLU A 232 -37.15 47.72 24.78
CA GLU A 232 -37.87 48.13 23.56
C GLU A 232 -37.10 49.13 22.69
#